data_AF-A0A7X9FGF0-F1
#
_entry.id   AF-A0A7X9FGF0-F1
#
_cell.length_a   1.000
_cell.length_b   1.000
_cell.length_c   1.000
_cell.angle_alpha   90.00
_cell.angle_beta   90.00
_cell.angle_gamma   90.00
#
_symmetry.space_group_name_H-M   'P 1'
#
loop_
_entity.id
_entity.type
_entity.pdbx_description
1 polymer ?
#
loop_
_entity_poly.entity_id
_entity_poly.type
_entity_poly.pdbx_seq_one_letter_code
_entity_poly.pdbx_strand_id
1 'polypeptide(L)'
;KREEATQRTPIVMLTAKGEESDIVAGLELGADDYITKPFSPRVLVARVRAVLRRRSVESPEEDQPLTVANIAIHPGRHDVQVDGRSVELTPSEFKLLHFLARRPGWVFTRYQIVDALRGEDYPVTDRAVDVLVVGLRKKLGKAGQLIETVRGVGYRFREV
;
A
#
# COMPACT_ATOMS: atom_id res chain seq x y z
N LYS A 1 16.26 20.70 -17.81
CA LYS A 1 16.23 19.26 -18.17
C LYS A 1 15.62 18.51 -17.00
N ARG A 2 14.51 17.78 -17.19
CA ARG A 2 14.04 16.82 -16.17
C ARG A 2 15.03 15.65 -16.19
N GLU A 3 15.63 15.33 -15.05
CA GLU A 3 16.43 14.12 -14.88
C GLU A 3 15.49 12.92 -14.75
N GLU A 4 15.85 11.74 -15.26
CA GLU A 4 15.01 10.53 -15.15
C GLU A 4 14.58 10.26 -13.70
N ALA A 5 15.45 10.55 -12.74
CA ALA A 5 15.19 10.39 -11.31
C ALA A 5 14.07 11.29 -10.77
N THR A 6 13.83 12.46 -11.37
CA THR A 6 12.87 13.46 -10.88
C THR A 6 11.71 13.72 -11.84
N GLN A 7 11.71 13.07 -13.02
CA GLN A 7 10.62 13.18 -14.00
C GLN A 7 9.26 12.75 -13.43
N ARG A 8 9.29 11.87 -12.43
CA ARG A 8 8.12 11.35 -11.72
C ARG A 8 7.91 12.01 -10.35
N THR A 9 8.51 13.15 -10.04
CA THR A 9 8.27 13.83 -8.76
C THR A 9 7.13 14.82 -8.91
N PRO A 10 6.06 14.76 -8.08
CA PRO A 10 5.01 15.76 -8.09
C PRO A 10 5.52 17.15 -7.71
N ILE A 11 4.95 18.19 -8.32
CA ILE A 11 5.32 19.58 -8.13
C ILE A 11 4.15 20.34 -7.52
N VAL A 12 4.31 20.84 -6.29
CA VAL A 12 3.38 21.78 -5.66
C VAL A 12 4.04 23.15 -5.66
N MET A 13 3.47 24.11 -6.39
CA MET A 13 3.97 25.47 -6.43
C MET A 13 3.47 26.29 -5.24
N LEU A 14 4.37 27.03 -4.60
CA LEU A 14 4.06 27.86 -3.43
C LEU A 14 4.61 29.27 -3.62
N THR A 15 3.73 30.25 -3.78
CA THR A 15 4.14 31.56 -4.31
C THR A 15 3.30 32.72 -3.77
N ALA A 16 3.85 33.93 -3.82
CA ALA A 16 3.12 35.17 -3.50
C ALA A 16 2.32 35.71 -4.70
N LYS A 17 2.56 35.15 -5.90
CA LYS A 17 1.84 35.49 -7.13
C LYS A 17 0.47 34.82 -7.13
N GLY A 18 -0.56 35.61 -6.80
CA GLY A 18 -1.93 35.14 -6.64
C GLY A 18 -2.90 35.62 -7.70
N GLU A 19 -2.42 36.22 -8.80
CA GLU A 19 -3.27 36.52 -9.94
C GLU A 19 -3.73 35.22 -10.59
N GLU A 20 -4.95 35.21 -11.13
CA GLU A 20 -5.52 34.05 -11.81
C GLU A 20 -4.64 33.59 -12.98
N SER A 21 -4.08 34.53 -13.73
CA SER A 21 -3.13 34.30 -14.81
C SER A 21 -1.89 33.53 -14.36
N ASP A 22 -1.29 33.88 -13.22
CA ASP A 22 -0.12 33.20 -12.68
C ASP A 22 -0.45 31.77 -12.21
N ILE A 23 -1.62 31.58 -11.61
CA ILE A 23 -2.11 30.27 -11.15
C ILE A 23 -2.32 29.34 -12.35
N VAL A 24 -3.04 29.83 -13.37
CA VAL A 24 -3.30 29.07 -14.61
C VAL A 24 -2.00 28.71 -15.30
N ALA A 25 -1.10 29.68 -15.49
CA ALA A 25 0.20 29.43 -16.11
C ALA A 25 1.03 28.40 -15.33
N GLY A 26 1.07 28.48 -14.00
CA GLY A 26 1.80 27.52 -13.17
C GLY A 26 1.28 26.08 -13.30
N LEU A 27 -0.04 25.91 -13.38
CA LEU A 27 -0.67 24.61 -13.58
C LEU A 27 -0.42 24.07 -15.01
N GLU A 28 -0.55 24.91 -16.04
CA GLU A 28 -0.28 24.53 -17.44
C GLU A 28 1.18 24.17 -17.69
N LEU A 29 2.13 24.78 -16.95
CA LEU A 29 3.54 24.44 -16.97
C LEU A 29 3.86 23.10 -16.28
N GLY A 30 2.86 22.43 -15.71
CA GLY A 30 2.96 21.07 -15.16
C GLY A 30 3.10 20.99 -13.64
N ALA A 31 2.60 21.98 -12.90
CA ALA A 31 2.37 21.83 -11.47
C ALA A 31 1.15 20.93 -11.19
N ASP A 32 1.25 20.06 -10.19
CA ASP A 32 0.15 19.21 -9.73
C ASP A 32 -0.81 19.96 -8.77
N ASP A 33 -0.31 21.01 -8.13
CA ASP A 33 -1.10 21.96 -7.32
C ASP A 33 -0.37 23.33 -7.25
N TYR A 34 -1.13 24.39 -7.00
CA TYR A 34 -0.64 25.76 -6.92
C TYR A 34 -1.25 26.46 -5.70
N ILE A 35 -0.41 26.96 -4.80
CA ILE A 35 -0.83 27.54 -3.51
C ILE A 35 -0.26 28.95 -3.38
N THR A 36 -1.17 29.91 -3.19
CA THR A 36 -0.82 31.31 -2.96
C THR A 36 -0.57 31.61 -1.48
N LYS A 37 0.32 32.56 -1.20
CA LYS A 37 0.56 33.08 0.15
C LYS A 37 -0.42 34.24 0.45
N PRO A 38 -0.91 34.38 1.69
CA PRO A 38 -0.64 33.54 2.86
C PRO A 38 -1.47 32.24 2.87
N PHE A 39 -0.92 31.16 3.44
CA PHE A 39 -1.59 29.87 3.56
C PHE A 39 -1.49 29.30 4.97
N SER A 40 -2.40 28.39 5.31
CA SER A 40 -2.33 27.60 6.54
C SER A 40 -1.40 26.39 6.35
N PRO A 41 -0.45 26.12 7.27
CA PRO A 41 0.38 24.91 7.22
C PRO A 41 -0.44 23.61 7.16
N ARG A 42 -1.61 23.58 7.83
CA ARG A 42 -2.51 22.41 7.79
C ARG A 42 -3.08 22.17 6.39
N VAL A 43 -3.44 23.25 5.69
CA VAL A 43 -3.96 23.19 4.31
C VAL A 43 -2.87 22.74 3.35
N LEU A 44 -1.64 23.25 3.51
CA LEU A 44 -0.50 22.81 2.71
C LEU A 44 -0.26 21.30 2.86
N VAL A 45 -0.22 20.79 4.09
CA VAL A 45 -0.03 19.35 4.35
C VAL A 45 -1.16 18.51 3.72
N ALA A 46 -2.41 18.96 3.82
CA ALA A 46 -3.54 18.25 3.20
C ALA A 46 -3.43 18.21 1.67
N ARG A 47 -3.01 19.31 1.04
CA ARG A 47 -2.79 19.41 -0.41
C ARG A 47 -1.65 18.53 -0.89
N VAL A 48 -0.51 18.54 -0.20
CA VAL A 48 0.62 17.63 -0.47
C VAL A 48 0.17 16.16 -0.40
N ARG A 49 -0.57 15.78 0.65
CA ARG A 49 -1.12 14.41 0.77
C ARG A 49 -2.07 14.06 -0.38
N ALA A 50 -2.89 15.01 -0.84
CA ALA A 50 -3.81 14.80 -1.95
C ALA A 50 -3.07 14.54 -3.27
N VAL A 51 -2.01 15.31 -3.54
CA VAL A 51 -1.15 15.14 -4.73
C VAL A 51 -0.45 13.78 -4.70
N LEU A 52 0.12 13.40 -3.55
CA LEU A 52 0.78 12.09 -3.39
C LEU A 52 -0.20 10.92 -3.59
N ARG A 53 -1.43 11.03 -3.04
CA ARG A 53 -2.46 9.98 -3.17
C ARG A 53 -2.87 9.74 -4.61
N ARG A 54 -2.98 10.77 -5.45
CA ARG A 54 -3.34 10.60 -6.88
C ARG A 54 -2.34 9.74 -7.64
N ARG A 55 -1.05 9.78 -7.27
CA ARG A 55 -0.05 8.86 -7.82
C ARG A 55 -0.10 7.46 -7.24
N SER A 56 -0.53 7.31 -5.98
CA SER A 56 -0.74 5.98 -5.41
C SER A 56 -1.79 5.18 -6.20
N VAL A 57 -2.80 5.87 -6.75
CA VAL A 57 -3.83 5.27 -7.62
C VAL A 57 -3.25 4.78 -8.96
N GLU A 58 -2.11 5.31 -9.41
CA GLU A 58 -1.36 4.82 -10.58
C GLU A 58 -0.27 3.80 -10.20
N SER A 59 -0.45 3.02 -9.14
CA SER A 59 0.44 1.87 -8.86
C SER A 59 -0.19 0.61 -9.45
N PRO A 60 0.08 0.24 -10.73
CA PRO A 60 -0.36 -1.02 -11.30
C PRO A 60 0.20 -2.24 -10.55
N GLU A 61 1.11 -2.05 -9.60
CA GLU A 61 1.65 -3.11 -8.73
C GLU A 61 0.65 -3.63 -7.70
N GLU A 62 -0.43 -2.90 -7.35
CA GLU A 62 -1.40 -3.41 -6.36
C GLU A 62 -2.28 -4.54 -6.91
N ASP A 63 -2.56 -4.50 -8.22
CA ASP A 63 -3.47 -5.45 -8.88
C ASP A 63 -2.76 -6.53 -9.70
N GLN A 64 -1.43 -6.46 -9.82
CA GLN A 64 -0.66 -7.43 -10.58
C GLN A 64 -0.62 -8.79 -9.86
N PRO A 65 -0.83 -9.91 -10.58
CA PRO A 65 -0.62 -11.24 -10.03
C PRO A 65 0.82 -11.39 -9.54
N LEU A 66 1.00 -11.94 -8.34
CA LEU A 66 2.31 -12.20 -7.76
C LEU A 66 2.47 -13.68 -7.47
N THR A 67 3.66 -14.22 -7.73
CA THR A 67 4.03 -15.60 -7.42
C THR A 67 5.25 -15.59 -6.52
N VAL A 68 5.14 -16.22 -5.35
CA VAL A 68 6.27 -16.35 -4.41
C VAL A 68 6.33 -17.80 -3.93
N ALA A 69 7.49 -18.42 -4.11
CA ALA A 69 7.67 -19.86 -3.93
C ALA A 69 6.62 -20.65 -4.72
N ASN A 70 5.78 -21.42 -4.02
CA ASN A 70 4.70 -22.21 -4.60
C ASN A 70 3.31 -21.57 -4.44
N ILE A 71 3.24 -20.31 -4.01
CA ILE A 71 1.99 -19.56 -3.87
C ILE A 71 1.83 -18.60 -5.05
N ALA A 72 0.73 -18.72 -5.79
CA ALA A 72 0.29 -17.74 -6.77
C ALA A 72 -0.92 -16.98 -6.23
N ILE A 73 -0.87 -15.64 -6.27
CA ILE A 73 -1.91 -14.75 -5.77
C ILE A 73 -2.33 -13.85 -6.91
N HIS A 74 -3.64 -13.79 -7.18
CA HIS A 74 -4.21 -12.92 -8.20
C HIS A 74 -5.15 -11.89 -7.54
N PRO A 75 -4.66 -10.66 -7.28
CA PRO A 75 -5.41 -9.62 -6.56
C PRO A 75 -6.76 -9.30 -7.20
N GLY A 76 -6.77 -9.03 -8.51
CA GLY A 76 -8.01 -8.72 -9.23
C GLY A 76 -9.06 -9.84 -9.26
N ARG A 77 -8.66 -11.11 -9.06
CA ARG A 77 -9.58 -12.26 -9.03
C ARG A 77 -9.89 -12.73 -7.61
N HIS A 78 -9.24 -12.17 -6.59
CA HIS A 78 -9.24 -12.70 -5.21
C HIS A 78 -8.95 -14.22 -5.16
N ASP A 79 -8.09 -14.71 -6.06
CA ASP A 79 -7.73 -16.13 -6.14
C ASP A 79 -6.33 -16.36 -5.57
N VAL A 80 -6.17 -17.47 -4.86
CA VAL A 80 -4.89 -17.91 -4.30
C VAL A 80 -4.74 -19.38 -4.60
N GLN A 81 -3.58 -19.75 -5.14
CA GLN A 81 -3.23 -21.14 -5.42
C GLN A 81 -1.94 -21.50 -4.71
N VAL A 82 -1.90 -22.71 -4.14
CA VAL A 82 -0.70 -23.31 -3.57
C VAL A 82 -0.42 -24.59 -4.34
N ASP A 83 0.77 -24.72 -4.92
CA ASP A 83 1.13 -25.85 -5.80
C ASP A 83 0.11 -26.06 -6.94
N GLY A 84 -0.43 -24.96 -7.48
CA GLY A 84 -1.44 -24.97 -8.54
C GLY A 84 -2.86 -25.37 -8.10
N ARG A 85 -3.12 -25.53 -6.79
CA ARG A 85 -4.45 -25.85 -6.24
C ARG A 85 -5.04 -24.62 -5.56
N SER A 86 -6.29 -24.28 -5.88
CA SER A 86 -6.98 -23.14 -5.27
C SER A 86 -7.18 -23.34 -3.77
N VAL A 87 -6.99 -22.27 -3.00
CA VAL A 87 -7.15 -22.20 -1.55
C VAL A 87 -8.17 -21.14 -1.21
N GLU A 88 -9.27 -21.55 -0.58
CA GLU A 88 -10.34 -20.62 -0.17
C GLU A 88 -9.95 -19.81 1.06
N LEU A 89 -9.68 -18.52 0.85
CA LEU A 89 -9.39 -17.56 1.90
C LEU A 89 -10.58 -16.62 2.14
N THR A 90 -10.78 -16.21 3.39
CA THR A 90 -11.67 -15.10 3.69
C THR A 90 -11.07 -13.78 3.18
N PRO A 91 -11.86 -12.71 3.00
CA PRO A 91 -11.33 -11.43 2.55
C PRO A 91 -10.18 -10.89 3.39
N SER A 92 -10.24 -11.06 4.72
CA SER A 92 -9.18 -10.63 5.63
C SER A 92 -7.92 -11.49 5.51
N GLU A 93 -8.06 -12.81 5.37
CA GLU A 93 -6.93 -13.72 5.17
C GLU A 93 -6.23 -13.45 3.84
N PHE A 94 -7.01 -13.22 2.78
CA PHE A 94 -6.51 -12.84 1.47
C PHE A 94 -5.71 -11.54 1.55
N LYS A 95 -6.30 -10.48 2.13
CA LYS A 95 -5.63 -9.19 2.30
C LYS A 95 -4.35 -9.31 3.11
N LEU A 96 -4.35 -10.10 4.18
CA LEU A 96 -3.15 -10.34 5.00
C LEU A 96 -2.05 -11.02 4.19
N LEU A 97 -2.39 -12.10 3.48
CA LEU A 97 -1.45 -12.82 2.64
C LEU A 97 -0.86 -11.90 1.58
N HIS A 98 -1.72 -11.19 0.84
CA HIS A 98 -1.32 -10.27 -0.21
C HIS A 98 -0.41 -9.15 0.33
N PHE A 99 -0.79 -8.54 1.46
CA PHE A 99 -0.01 -7.48 2.11
C PHE A 99 1.40 -7.94 2.48
N LEU A 100 1.54 -9.12 3.09
CA LEU A 100 2.84 -9.66 3.47
C LEU A 100 3.65 -10.11 2.25
N ALA A 101 3.03 -10.80 1.29
CA ALA A 101 3.70 -11.38 0.13
C ALA A 101 4.19 -10.34 -0.90
N ARG A 102 3.62 -9.13 -0.90
CA ARG A 102 4.12 -8.01 -1.73
C ARG A 102 5.52 -7.54 -1.34
N ARG A 103 5.98 -7.80 -0.12
CA ARG A 103 7.31 -7.45 0.36
C ARG A 103 7.94 -8.60 1.14
N PRO A 104 8.38 -9.67 0.47
CA PRO A 104 9.10 -10.77 1.11
C PRO A 104 10.31 -10.25 1.89
N GLY A 105 10.60 -10.85 3.04
CA GLY A 105 11.67 -10.45 3.95
C GLY A 105 11.31 -9.29 4.89
N TRP A 106 10.35 -8.43 4.53
CA TRP A 106 9.98 -7.27 5.34
C TRP A 106 9.15 -7.64 6.57
N VAL A 107 9.53 -7.10 7.73
CA VAL A 107 8.80 -7.30 8.99
C VAL A 107 7.76 -6.21 9.18
N PHE A 108 6.50 -6.62 9.30
CA PHE A 108 5.39 -5.74 9.61
C PHE A 108 4.97 -5.90 11.06
N THR A 109 4.80 -4.79 11.77
CA THR A 109 4.25 -4.80 13.13
C THR A 109 2.76 -5.15 13.10
N ARG A 110 2.22 -5.63 14.23
CA ARG A 110 0.78 -5.90 14.34
C ARG A 110 -0.05 -4.65 14.03
N TYR A 111 0.37 -3.50 14.53
CA TYR A 111 -0.25 -2.22 14.22
C TYR A 111 -0.27 -1.92 12.72
N GLN A 112 0.85 -2.12 12.01
CA GLN A 112 0.90 -1.92 10.56
C GLN A 112 -0.01 -2.89 9.80
N ILE A 113 -0.09 -4.14 10.26
CA ILE A 113 -1.00 -5.13 9.68
C ILE A 113 -2.45 -4.73 9.93
N VAL A 114 -2.79 -4.30 11.15
CA VAL A 114 -4.12 -3.78 11.47
C VAL A 114 -4.48 -2.61 10.55
N ASP A 115 -3.58 -1.63 10.43
CA ASP A 115 -3.79 -0.44 9.61
C ASP A 115 -4.00 -0.79 8.12
N ALA A 116 -3.20 -1.70 7.58
CA ALA A 116 -3.32 -2.15 6.19
C ALA A 116 -4.59 -2.99 5.91
N LEU A 117 -5.10 -3.71 6.91
CA LEU A 117 -6.32 -4.51 6.77
C LEU A 117 -7.60 -3.70 6.96
N ARG A 118 -7.52 -2.59 7.69
CA ARG A 118 -8.61 -1.63 7.91
C ARG A 118 -8.87 -0.82 6.64
N GLY A 119 -9.60 -1.41 5.69
CA GLY A 119 -10.51 -0.63 4.85
C GLY A 119 -11.64 -0.04 5.71
N GLU A 120 -12.41 0.92 5.19
CA GLU A 120 -13.26 1.89 5.92
C GLU A 120 -14.20 1.38 7.03
N ASP A 121 -14.43 0.07 7.21
CA ASP A 121 -15.23 -0.45 8.32
C ASP A 121 -14.68 -1.78 8.86
N TYR A 122 -13.82 -1.74 9.90
CA TYR A 122 -13.79 -2.74 10.98
C TYR A 122 -12.73 -2.39 12.06
N PRO A 123 -13.03 -2.42 13.37
CA PRO A 123 -12.01 -2.31 14.41
C PRO A 123 -11.26 -3.66 14.57
N VAL A 124 -10.30 -3.94 13.69
CA VAL A 124 -9.37 -5.06 13.88
C VAL A 124 -8.46 -4.74 15.07
N THR A 125 -8.54 -5.50 16.15
CA THR A 125 -7.63 -5.36 17.31
C THR A 125 -6.33 -6.14 17.09
N ASP A 126 -5.26 -5.81 17.81
CA ASP A 126 -3.98 -6.55 17.71
C ASP A 126 -4.15 -8.08 17.88
N ARG A 127 -5.07 -8.51 18.75
CA ARG A 127 -5.38 -9.95 18.93
C ARG A 127 -6.03 -10.59 17.72
N ALA A 128 -6.75 -9.83 16.90
CA ALA A 128 -7.39 -10.35 15.70
C ALA A 128 -6.35 -10.69 14.62
N VAL A 129 -5.19 -10.01 14.59
CA VAL A 129 -4.09 -10.32 13.67
C VAL A 129 -3.54 -11.72 13.95
N ASP A 130 -3.29 -12.05 15.22
CA ASP A 130 -2.71 -13.34 15.59
C ASP A 130 -3.67 -14.50 15.20
N VAL A 131 -4.98 -14.33 15.44
CA VAL A 131 -6.00 -15.30 15.01
C VAL A 131 -6.05 -15.44 13.49
N LEU A 132 -5.95 -14.33 12.78
CA LEU A 132 -5.95 -14.31 11.32
C LEU A 132 -4.73 -15.02 10.73
N VAL A 133 -3.54 -14.80 11.31
CA VAL A 133 -2.31 -15.50 10.92
C VAL A 133 -2.42 -17.00 11.16
N VAL A 134 -3.00 -17.43 12.29
CA VAL A 134 -3.20 -18.85 12.60
C VAL A 134 -4.16 -19.49 11.58
N GLY A 135 -5.30 -18.84 11.29
CA GLY A 135 -6.25 -19.30 10.28
C GLY A 135 -5.63 -19.41 8.90
N LEU A 136 -4.93 -18.35 8.47
CA LEU A 136 -4.24 -18.28 7.19
C LEU A 136 -3.19 -19.40 7.05
N ARG A 137 -2.31 -19.59 8.04
CA ARG A 137 -1.32 -20.67 8.02
C ARG A 137 -1.95 -22.06 7.90
N LYS A 138 -3.06 -22.29 8.62
CA LYS A 138 -3.79 -23.57 8.56
C LYS A 138 -4.32 -23.84 7.15
N LYS A 139 -4.90 -22.82 6.50
CA LYS A 139 -5.44 -22.94 5.13
C LYS A 139 -4.36 -23.12 4.07
N LEU A 140 -3.20 -22.48 4.24
CA LEU A 140 -2.06 -22.61 3.33
C LEU A 140 -1.27 -23.93 3.50
N GLY A 141 -1.56 -24.74 4.54
CA GLY A 141 -0.87 -26.00 4.79
C GLY A 141 0.64 -25.81 4.96
N LYS A 142 1.45 -26.56 4.19
CA LYS A 142 2.93 -26.46 4.24
C LYS A 142 3.44 -25.06 3.87
N ALA A 143 2.77 -24.38 2.95
CA ALA A 143 3.13 -23.03 2.53
C ALA A 143 2.88 -21.98 3.64
N GLY A 144 2.09 -22.31 4.67
CA GLY A 144 1.93 -21.47 5.86
C GLY A 144 3.25 -21.21 6.61
N GLN A 145 4.28 -22.05 6.42
CA GLN A 145 5.63 -21.82 6.98
C GLN A 145 6.34 -20.61 6.37
N LEU A 146 5.88 -20.12 5.21
CA LEU A 146 6.39 -18.89 4.59
C LEU A 146 5.96 -17.65 5.36
N ILE A 147 4.87 -17.73 6.15
CA ILE A 147 4.51 -16.64 7.05
C ILE A 147 5.25 -16.89 8.35
N GLU A 148 6.19 -16.02 8.71
CA GLU A 148 7.04 -16.15 9.88
C GLU A 148 6.66 -15.17 10.99
N THR A 149 6.83 -15.59 12.23
CA THR A 149 6.64 -14.73 13.39
C THR A 149 7.99 -14.20 13.85
N VAL A 150 8.14 -12.88 13.83
CA VAL A 150 9.30 -12.19 14.40
C VAL A 150 8.94 -11.80 15.83
N ARG A 151 9.46 -12.58 16.79
CA ARG A 151 9.13 -12.43 18.22
C ARG A 151 9.39 -10.99 18.68
N GLY A 152 8.41 -10.40 19.37
CA GLY A 152 8.48 -9.03 19.87
C GLY A 152 8.24 -7.92 18.84
N VAL A 153 8.11 -8.26 17.54
CA VAL A 153 7.95 -7.26 16.47
C VAL A 153 6.65 -7.46 15.70
N GLY A 154 6.44 -8.65 15.11
CA GLY A 154 5.26 -8.90 14.28
C GLY A 154 5.44 -10.09 13.34
N TYR A 155 5.07 -9.91 12.07
CA TYR A 155 5.03 -10.97 11.07
C TYR A 155 5.73 -10.55 9.78
N ARG A 156 6.29 -11.53 9.07
CA ARG A 156 6.86 -11.33 7.73
C ARG A 156 6.47 -12.48 6.81
N PHE A 157 6.52 -12.23 5.52
CA PHE A 157 6.62 -13.30 4.52
C PHE A 157 8.10 -13.64 4.32
N ARG A 158 8.45 -14.93 4.25
CA ARG A 158 9.82 -15.41 4.05
C ARG A 158 10.32 -14.99 2.67
N GLU A 159 11.55 -14.52 2.62
CA GLU A 159 12.30 -14.30 1.37
C GLU A 159 12.78 -15.67 0.85
N VAL A 160 12.45 -15.99 -0.41
CA VAL A 160 12.75 -17.28 -1.06
C VAL A 160 13.58 -17.03 -2.31
#